data_AF-F9VE53-F1
#
_entry.id   AF-F9VE53-F1
#
_cell.length_a   1.000
_cell.length_b   1.000
_cell.length_c   1.000
_cell.angle_alpha   90.00
_cell.angle_beta   90.00
_cell.angle_gamma   90.00
#
_symmetry.space_group_name_H-M   'P 1'
#
loop_
_entity.id
_entity.type
_entity.pdbx_description
1 polymer ?
#
loop_
_entity_poly.entity_id
_entity_poly.type
_entity_poly.pdbx_seq_one_letter_code
_entity_poly.pdbx_strand_id
1 'polypeptide(L)'
;MNIAKNDYKILKYLEQKPNSNFNEIEKSLKNVASIKDRIEALHKSGLIDSKIRETSIFKQKTFATDKFAVSKLGAKELQNYRDERNKSIFKTIFLSLICPIIVAFITSLITILLTK
;
A
#
# COMPACT_ATOMS: atom_id res chain seq x y z
N MET A 1 -9.64 4.05 -6.90
CA MET A 1 -9.99 3.07 -5.85
C MET A 1 -9.07 3.38 -4.68
N ASN A 2 -9.48 3.24 -3.42
CA ASN A 2 -8.61 3.56 -2.28
C ASN A 2 -8.41 2.30 -1.44
N ILE A 3 -7.18 1.82 -1.32
CA ILE A 3 -6.86 0.59 -0.59
C ILE A 3 -7.03 0.84 0.91
N ALA A 4 -7.83 0.01 1.60
CA ALA A 4 -7.92 0.11 3.05
C ALA A 4 -6.59 -0.29 3.70
N LYS A 5 -6.25 0.32 4.85
CA LYS A 5 -4.98 0.09 5.58
C LYS A 5 -4.65 -1.40 5.80
N ASN A 6 -5.66 -2.24 6.01
CA ASN A 6 -5.49 -3.67 6.23
C ASN A 6 -5.26 -4.45 4.92
N ASP A 7 -5.87 -4.03 3.83
CA ASP A 7 -5.64 -4.61 2.49
C ASP A 7 -4.22 -4.28 2.01
N TYR A 8 -3.76 -3.06 2.30
CA TYR A 8 -2.36 -2.67 2.09
C TYR A 8 -1.38 -3.57 2.85
N LYS A 9 -1.69 -3.96 4.10
CA LYS A 9 -0.82 -4.86 4.88
C LYS A 9 -0.71 -6.24 4.21
N ILE A 10 -1.82 -6.76 3.68
CA ILE A 10 -1.85 -8.05 2.97
C ILE A 10 -1.05 -7.95 1.68
N LEU A 11 -1.29 -6.91 0.86
CA LEU A 11 -0.55 -6.70 -0.38
C LEU A 11 0.95 -6.49 -0.13
N LYS A 12 1.32 -5.70 0.89
CA LYS A 12 2.72 -5.51 1.30
C LYS A 12 3.37 -6.81 1.76
N TYR A 13 2.64 -7.65 2.49
CA TYR A 13 3.13 -8.96 2.91
C TYR A 13 3.42 -9.86 1.70
N LEU A 14 2.48 -9.92 0.76
CA LEU A 14 2.61 -10.74 -0.46
C LEU A 14 3.67 -10.23 -1.43
N GLU A 15 3.97 -8.92 -1.44
CA GLU A 15 5.10 -8.35 -2.19
C GLU A 15 6.43 -8.87 -1.62
N GLN A 16 6.53 -8.99 -0.28
CA GLN A 16 7.74 -9.48 0.40
C GLN A 16 7.87 -11.00 0.38
N LYS A 17 6.74 -11.71 0.42
CA LYS A 17 6.64 -13.16 0.45
C LYS A 17 5.64 -13.63 -0.61
N PRO A 18 6.05 -13.64 -1.89
CA PRO A 18 5.18 -14.11 -2.96
C PRO A 18 4.93 -15.61 -2.83
N ASN A 19 3.76 -16.07 -3.30
CA ASN A 19 3.31 -17.45 -3.23
C ASN A 19 3.05 -17.99 -1.81
N SER A 20 2.80 -17.11 -0.84
CA SER A 20 2.37 -17.52 0.50
C SER A 20 0.97 -18.10 0.49
N ASN A 21 0.75 -19.10 1.35
CA ASN A 21 -0.58 -19.68 1.54
C ASN A 21 -1.40 -18.89 2.58
N PHE A 22 -2.70 -19.17 2.65
CA PHE A 22 -3.60 -18.53 3.61
C PHE A 22 -3.09 -18.61 5.07
N ASN A 23 -2.66 -19.80 5.51
CA ASN A 23 -2.20 -20.03 6.88
C ASN A 23 -0.95 -19.21 7.24
N GLU A 24 -0.03 -19.01 6.30
CA GLU A 24 1.16 -18.18 6.46
C GLU A 24 0.78 -16.70 6.60
N ILE A 25 -0.14 -16.24 5.76
CA ILE A 25 -0.65 -14.86 5.79
C ILE A 25 -1.37 -14.61 7.12
N GLU A 26 -2.27 -15.53 7.53
CA GLU A 26 -3.02 -15.44 8.78
C GLU A 26 -2.11 -15.44 10.01
N LYS A 27 -1.13 -16.36 10.06
CA LYS A 27 -0.13 -16.40 11.15
C LYS A 27 0.72 -15.14 11.22
N SER A 28 1.05 -14.54 10.08
CA SER A 28 1.90 -13.35 10.02
C SER A 28 1.13 -12.06 10.29
N LEU A 29 -0.16 -12.01 9.97
CA LEU A 29 -1.00 -10.82 10.03
C LEU A 29 -2.11 -10.93 11.08
N LYS A 30 -1.82 -11.47 12.27
CA LYS A 30 -2.80 -11.70 13.36
C LYS A 30 -3.66 -10.49 13.74
N ASN A 31 -3.19 -9.26 13.48
CA ASN A 31 -3.88 -8.02 13.80
C ASN A 31 -4.80 -7.50 12.66
N VAL A 32 -4.97 -8.26 11.59
CA VAL A 32 -5.86 -7.91 10.49
C VAL A 32 -7.19 -8.63 10.72
N ALA A 33 -8.26 -7.86 10.94
CA ALA A 33 -9.60 -8.41 11.03
C ALA A 33 -10.08 -8.92 9.66
N SER A 34 -10.76 -10.07 9.66
CA SER A 34 -11.38 -10.69 8.49
C SER A 34 -10.39 -10.91 7.32
N ILE A 35 -9.22 -11.51 7.59
CA ILE A 35 -8.19 -11.78 6.56
C ILE A 35 -8.77 -12.56 5.38
N LYS A 36 -9.62 -13.55 5.64
CA LYS A 36 -10.28 -14.36 4.61
C LYS A 36 -11.11 -13.51 3.65
N ASP A 37 -12.03 -12.71 4.18
CA ASP A 37 -12.90 -11.86 3.38
C ASP A 37 -12.09 -10.81 2.59
N ARG A 38 -11.00 -10.32 3.18
CA ARG A 38 -10.10 -9.36 2.53
C ARG A 38 -9.30 -9.97 1.40
N ILE A 39 -8.75 -11.18 1.58
CA ILE A 39 -8.07 -11.92 0.52
C ILE A 39 -9.05 -12.20 -0.63
N GLU A 40 -10.28 -12.61 -0.32
CA GLU A 40 -11.30 -12.82 -1.34
C GLU A 40 -11.64 -11.52 -2.09
N ALA A 41 -11.80 -10.40 -1.39
CA ALA A 41 -12.06 -9.09 -2.00
C ALA A 41 -10.87 -8.63 -2.87
N LEU A 42 -9.64 -8.80 -2.40
CA LEU A 42 -8.42 -8.48 -3.17
C LEU A 42 -8.31 -9.33 -4.42
N HIS A 43 -8.67 -10.61 -4.34
CA HIS A 43 -8.69 -11.52 -5.49
C HIS A 43 -9.77 -11.13 -6.50
N LYS A 44 -11.01 -10.87 -6.06
CA LYS A 44 -12.10 -10.37 -6.91
C LYS A 44 -11.75 -9.04 -7.58
N SER A 45 -10.98 -8.20 -6.91
CA SER A 45 -10.52 -6.91 -7.43
C SER A 45 -9.32 -7.05 -8.39
N GLY A 46 -8.81 -8.26 -8.62
CA GLY A 46 -7.64 -8.51 -9.45
C GLY A 46 -6.34 -7.93 -8.89
N LEU A 47 -6.28 -7.61 -7.60
CA LEU A 47 -5.10 -7.06 -6.93
C LEU A 47 -4.14 -8.17 -6.47
N ILE A 48 -4.63 -9.39 -6.33
CA ILE A 48 -3.82 -10.58 -6.07
C ILE A 48 -4.19 -11.67 -7.07
N ASP A 49 -3.19 -12.42 -7.51
CA ASP A 49 -3.37 -13.62 -8.30
C ASP A 49 -3.31 -14.83 -7.35
N SER A 50 -4.27 -15.74 -7.48
CA SER A 50 -4.21 -17.05 -6.83
C SER A 50 -4.18 -18.15 -7.88
N LYS A 51 -3.31 -19.14 -7.68
CA LYS A 51 -3.38 -20.39 -8.44
C LYS A 51 -4.48 -21.26 -7.85
N ILE A 52 -5.74 -20.88 -8.10
CA ILE A 52 -6.90 -21.66 -7.66
C ILE A 52 -6.87 -22.99 -8.40
N ARG A 53 -6.54 -24.07 -7.70
CA ARG A 53 -6.95 -25.41 -8.14
C ARG A 53 -8.37 -25.61 -7.64
N GLU A 54 -9.34 -25.51 -8.54
CA GLU A 54 -10.71 -25.92 -8.23
C GLU A 54 -10.73 -27.41 -7.93
N THR A 55 -10.67 -27.80 -6.66
CA THR A 55 -11.04 -29.15 -6.24
C THR A 55 -12.49 -29.12 -5.75
N SER A 56 -13.41 -29.46 -6.65
CA SER A 56 -14.82 -29.69 -6.33
C SER A 56 -14.95 -31.02 -5.58
N ILE A 57 -14.96 -30.96 -4.26
CA ILE A 57 -15.37 -32.09 -3.42
C ILE A 57 -16.55 -31.59 -2.60
N PHE A 58 -17.76 -31.91 -3.06
CA PHE A 58 -19.03 -31.76 -2.32
C PHE A 58 -19.35 -30.35 -1.79
N LYS A 59 -19.88 -29.44 -2.63
CA LYS A 59 -20.62 -28.20 -2.26
C LYS A 59 -19.98 -27.25 -1.21
N GLN A 60 -18.77 -27.52 -0.73
CA GLN A 60 -17.96 -26.64 0.10
C GLN A 60 -16.81 -26.15 -0.77
N LYS A 61 -16.79 -24.86 -1.08
CA LYS A 61 -15.59 -24.20 -1.63
C LYS A 61 -14.53 -24.18 -0.53
N THR A 62 -13.76 -25.25 -0.41
CA THR A 62 -12.55 -25.29 0.38
C THR A 62 -11.42 -24.71 -0.46
N PHE A 63 -10.81 -23.62 0.02
CA PHE A 63 -9.62 -23.00 -0.58
C PHE A 63 -8.43 -23.93 -0.36
N ALA A 64 -8.28 -24.92 -1.24
CA ALA A 64 -7.21 -25.91 -1.17
C ALA A 64 -5.87 -25.27 -1.55
N THR A 65 -5.08 -24.89 -0.56
CA THR A 65 -3.65 -24.50 -0.70
C THR A 65 -3.38 -23.47 -1.80
N ASP A 66 -4.23 -22.44 -1.87
CA ASP A 66 -4.01 -21.33 -2.80
C ASP A 66 -2.75 -20.56 -2.38
N LYS A 67 -1.75 -20.59 -3.24
CA LYS A 67 -0.59 -19.70 -3.15
C LYS A 67 -1.00 -18.37 -3.76
N PHE A 68 -0.86 -17.30 -2.98
CA PHE A 68 -1.23 -15.95 -3.38
C PHE A 68 0.01 -15.15 -3.78
N ALA A 69 -0.11 -14.35 -4.83
CA ALA A 69 0.90 -13.40 -5.25
C ALA A 69 0.25 -12.05 -5.56
N VAL A 70 1.01 -10.97 -5.45
CA VAL A 70 0.54 -9.65 -5.88
C VAL A 70 0.49 -9.61 -7.40
N SER A 71 -0.64 -9.20 -7.96
CA SER A 71 -0.77 -9.02 -9.41
C SER A 71 -0.08 -7.74 -9.87
N LYS A 72 0.09 -7.56 -11.19
CA LYS A 72 0.58 -6.29 -11.74
C LYS A 72 -0.26 -5.08 -11.32
N LEU A 73 -1.59 -5.26 -11.25
CA LEU A 73 -2.52 -4.23 -10.81
C LEU A 73 -2.38 -3.96 -9.31
N GLY A 74 -2.23 -5.01 -8.50
CA GLY A 74 -1.93 -4.90 -7.07
C GLY A 74 -0.65 -4.14 -6.76
N ALA A 75 0.42 -4.41 -7.51
CA ALA A 75 1.70 -3.72 -7.34
C ALA A 75 1.61 -2.23 -7.68
N LYS A 76 0.88 -1.88 -8.75
CA LYS A 76 0.62 -0.49 -9.14
C LYS A 76 -0.17 0.24 -8.05
N GLU A 77 -1.21 -0.38 -7.52
CA GLU A 77 -2.04 0.25 -6.49
C GLU A 77 -1.30 0.36 -5.14
N LEU A 78 -0.42 -0.59 -4.82
CA LEU A 78 0.49 -0.52 -3.67
C LEU A 78 1.45 0.67 -3.80
N GLN A 79 1.98 0.92 -4.99
CA GLN A 79 2.84 2.06 -5.28
C GLN A 79 2.07 3.37 -5.18
N ASN A 80 0.88 3.46 -5.77
CA ASN A 80 0.01 4.63 -5.66
C ASN A 80 -0.26 5.01 -4.18
N TYR A 81 -0.59 4.02 -3.34
CA TYR A 81 -0.82 4.24 -1.91
C TYR A 81 0.44 4.75 -1.17
N ARG A 82 1.64 4.29 -1.56
CA ARG A 82 2.91 4.80 -1.03
C ARG A 82 3.14 6.26 -1.45
N ASP A 83 2.89 6.55 -2.72
CA ASP A 83 3.13 7.87 -3.31
C ASP A 83 2.17 8.93 -2.72
N GLU A 84 0.91 8.58 -2.49
CA GLU A 84 -0.05 9.47 -1.83
C GLU A 84 0.39 9.84 -0.40
N ARG A 85 0.90 8.87 0.37
CA ARG A 85 1.47 9.16 1.69
C ARG A 85 2.72 10.03 1.62
N ASN A 86 3.64 9.72 0.73
CA ASN A 86 4.91 10.43 0.61
C ASN A 86 4.70 11.87 0.14
N LYS A 87 3.75 12.09 -0.77
CA LYS A 87 3.37 13.44 -1.24
C LYS A 87 2.86 14.31 -0.09
N SER A 88 2.11 13.75 0.85
CA SER A 88 1.69 14.46 2.05
C SER A 88 2.88 14.88 2.93
N ILE A 89 3.86 14.00 3.10
CA ILE A 89 5.05 14.28 3.93
C ILE A 89 5.93 15.36 3.28
N PHE A 90 6.21 15.22 1.98
CA PHE A 90 7.00 16.21 1.23
C PHE A 90 6.33 17.59 1.22
N LYS A 91 5.00 17.65 1.05
CA LYS A 91 4.27 18.92 1.08
C LYS A 91 4.40 19.60 2.45
N THR A 92 4.30 18.84 3.54
CA THR A 92 4.46 19.37 4.90
C THR A 92 5.88 19.88 5.16
N ILE A 93 6.91 19.12 4.77
CA ILE A 93 8.32 19.52 4.94
C ILE A 93 8.65 20.76 4.10
N PHE A 94 8.17 20.82 2.85
CA PHE A 94 8.42 21.96 1.98
C PHE A 94 7.79 23.25 2.54
N LEU A 95 6.54 23.18 3.01
CA LEU A 95 5.88 24.33 3.63
C LEU A 95 6.51 24.73 4.97
N SER A 96 6.97 23.79 5.79
CA SER A 96 7.47 24.10 7.14
C SER A 96 8.93 24.55 7.16
N LEU A 97 9.78 24.00 6.28
CA LEU A 97 11.23 24.26 6.31
C LEU A 97 11.71 25.10 5.14
N ILE A 98 11.27 24.80 3.93
CA ILE A 98 11.84 25.42 2.72
C ILE A 98 11.23 26.81 2.48
N CYS A 99 9.91 26.98 2.65
CA CYS A 99 9.24 28.28 2.52
C CYS A 99 9.85 29.40 3.40
N PRO A 100 10.02 29.23 4.73
CA PRO A 100 10.56 30.31 5.57
C PRO A 100 12.01 30.68 5.23
N ILE A 101 12.84 29.70 4.81
CA ILE A 101 14.21 29.96 4.37
C ILE A 101 14.24 30.83 3.11
N ILE A 102 13.42 30.51 2.12
CA ILE A 102 13.34 31.29 0.87
C ILE A 102 12.82 32.70 1.16
N VAL A 103 11.78 32.85 2.00
CA VAL A 103 11.24 34.16 2.38
C VAL A 103 12.30 35.01 3.09
N ALA A 104 13.06 34.43 4.04
CA ALA A 104 14.13 35.11 4.74
C ALA A 104 15.28 35.55 3.81
N PHE A 105 15.62 34.71 2.82
CA PHE A 105 16.66 35.04 1.85
C PHE A 105 16.25 36.19 0.94
N ILE A 106 15.01 36.17 0.43
CA ILE A 106 14.47 37.25 -0.41
C ILE A 106 14.36 38.56 0.39
N THR A 107 13.85 38.52 1.63
CA THR A 107 13.74 39.71 2.47
C THR A 107 15.11 40.30 2.81
N SER A 108 16.12 39.46 3.10
CA SER A 108 17.50 39.92 3.28
C SER A 108 18.05 40.61 2.03
N LEU A 109 17.85 40.03 0.84
CA LEU A 109 18.26 40.61 -0.45
C LEU A 109 17.60 41.98 -0.72
N ILE A 110 16.30 42.08 -0.49
CA ILE A 110 15.55 43.34 -0.65
C ILE A 110 16.06 44.40 0.34
N THR A 111 16.32 44.00 1.58
CA THR A 111 16.81 44.92 2.63
C THR A 111 18.20 45.45 2.26
N ILE A 112 19.11 44.59 1.80
CA ILE A 112 20.45 44.98 1.33
C ILE A 112 20.36 45.94 0.13
N LEU A 113 19.41 45.73 -0.78
CA LEU A 113 19.20 46.60 -1.93
C LEU A 113 18.65 47.98 -1.55
N LEU A 114 17.77 48.05 -0.55
CA LEU A 114 17.16 49.30 -0.06
C LEU A 114 18.07 50.10 0.89
N THR A 115 19.01 49.43 1.56
CA THR A 115 19.93 50.05 2.53
C THR A 115 21.22 50.54 1.86
N LYS A 116 21.48 50.13 0.62
CA LYS A 116 22.52 50.69 -0.26
C LYS A 116 21.99 51.87 -1.05
#